data_AF-E3H5T2-F1
#
_entry.id   AF-E3H5T2-F1
#
_cell.length_a   1.000
_cell.length_b   1.000
_cell.length_c   1.000
_cell.angle_alpha   90.00
_cell.angle_beta   90.00
_cell.angle_gamma   90.00
#
_symmetry.space_group_name_H-M   'P 1'
#
loop_
_entity.id
_entity.type
_entity.pdbx_description
1 polymer ?
#
loop_
_entity_poly.entity_id
_entity_poly.type
_entity_poly.pdbx_seq_one_letter_code
_entity_poly.pdbx_strand_id
1 'polypeptide(L)'
;MRAYLMHHHGGVYMDIKPMDKPWLPLLEELNATPDMWVIAPHEKNSRNSSPASGVLGKDQRNYYRSIVNMSAYACKPYSRFTDEWISEIHRRMDYFSTLLEGRYNSQAFEYMPEYPVPWSDLSGNIVSPLSLKYKDNIKTIAGMQFEIYSGGYR
;
A
#
# COMPACT_ATOMS: atom_id res chain seq x y z
N MET A 1 -7.54 -4.53 -6.88
CA MET A 1 -8.08 -3.28 -7.47
C MET A 1 -7.12 -2.09 -7.37
N ARG A 2 -6.63 -1.73 -6.18
CA ARG A 2 -5.72 -0.57 -5.99
C ARG A 2 -4.50 -0.57 -6.93
N ALA A 3 -3.72 -1.66 -6.95
CA ALA A 3 -2.54 -1.78 -7.81
C ALA A 3 -2.87 -1.66 -9.30
N TYR A 4 -3.96 -2.27 -9.77
CA TYR A 4 -4.43 -2.17 -11.14
C TYR A 4 -4.70 -0.72 -11.56
N LEU A 5 -5.48 0.01 -10.75
CA LEU A 5 -5.78 1.41 -11.03
C LEU A 5 -4.50 2.26 -11.04
N MET A 6 -3.61 2.07 -10.07
CA MET A 6 -2.37 2.83 -10.00
C MET A 6 -1.40 2.51 -11.13
N HIS A 7 -1.34 1.24 -11.57
CA HIS A 7 -0.48 0.85 -12.66
C HIS A 7 -0.99 1.41 -14.00
N HIS A 8 -2.28 1.30 -14.29
CA HIS A 8 -2.82 1.67 -15.60
C HIS A 8 -3.23 3.14 -15.72
N HIS A 9 -3.68 3.76 -14.63
CA HIS A 9 -4.25 5.12 -14.64
C HIS A 9 -3.47 6.09 -13.73
N GLY A 10 -2.77 5.59 -12.72
CA GLY A 10 -2.11 6.44 -11.73
C GLY A 10 -3.10 7.30 -10.97
N GLY A 11 -2.69 8.52 -10.62
CA GLY A 11 -3.51 9.47 -9.88
C GLY A 11 -3.49 9.19 -8.38
N VAL A 12 -4.56 9.61 -7.69
CA VAL A 12 -4.67 9.54 -6.23
C VAL A 12 -5.58 8.40 -5.82
N TYR A 13 -5.10 7.59 -4.88
CA TYR A 13 -5.92 6.69 -4.09
C TYR A 13 -6.02 7.21 -2.65
N MET A 14 -7.22 7.18 -2.08
CA MET A 14 -7.41 7.31 -0.63
C MET A 14 -8.61 6.49 -0.16
N ASP A 15 -8.54 6.00 1.08
CA ASP A 15 -9.72 5.51 1.79
C ASP A 15 -10.77 6.64 1.87
N ILE A 16 -12.05 6.29 1.95
CA ILE A 16 -13.17 7.25 2.00
C ILE A 16 -13.21 7.92 3.40
N LYS A 17 -12.27 8.82 3.63
CA LYS A 17 -12.04 9.58 4.86
C LYS A 17 -11.43 10.94 4.49
N PRO A 18 -11.82 12.05 5.14
CA PRO A 18 -11.25 13.36 4.87
C PRO A 18 -9.75 13.41 5.21
N MET A 19 -8.97 14.09 4.36
CA MET A 19 -7.56 14.37 4.59
C MET A 19 -7.39 15.80 5.09
N ASP A 20 -6.49 16.00 6.05
CA ASP A 20 -6.21 17.33 6.63
C ASP A 20 -5.49 18.29 5.68
N LYS A 21 -5.06 17.79 4.52
CA LYS A 21 -4.35 18.54 3.47
C LYS A 21 -4.88 18.19 2.09
N PRO A 22 -4.90 19.15 1.14
CA PRO A 22 -5.33 18.90 -0.22
C PRO A 22 -4.33 18.05 -1.00
N TRP A 23 -4.83 17.24 -1.94
CA TRP A 23 -4.00 16.41 -2.83
C TRP A 23 -3.41 17.16 -4.01
N LEU A 24 -4.08 18.22 -4.49
CA LEU A 24 -3.71 18.90 -5.74
C LEU A 24 -2.23 19.37 -5.76
N PRO A 25 -1.70 20.05 -4.71
CA PRO A 25 -0.29 20.46 -4.72
C PRO A 25 0.69 19.29 -4.79
N LEU A 26 0.37 18.16 -4.16
CA LEU A 26 1.20 16.96 -4.20
C LEU A 26 1.16 16.28 -5.57
N LEU A 27 0.00 16.28 -6.23
CA LEU A 27 -0.15 15.74 -7.57
C LEU A 27 0.60 16.58 -8.61
N GLU A 28 0.56 17.91 -8.49
CA GLU A 28 1.34 18.83 -9.30
C GLU A 28 2.85 18.59 -9.12
N GLU A 29 3.31 18.44 -7.87
CA GLU A 29 4.71 18.12 -7.58
C GLU A 29 5.14 16.77 -8.17
N LEU A 30 4.32 15.74 -7.98
CA LEU A 30 4.57 14.41 -8.53
C LEU A 30 4.75 14.49 -10.05
N ASN A 31 3.84 15.18 -10.74
CA ASN A 31 3.87 15.32 -12.19
C ASN A 31 5.05 16.16 -12.68
N ALA A 32 5.45 17.20 -11.93
CA ALA A 32 6.57 18.07 -12.27
C ALA A 32 7.95 17.41 -12.03
N THR A 33 8.04 16.37 -11.19
CA THR A 33 9.31 15.73 -10.82
C THR A 33 9.54 14.45 -11.63
N PRO A 34 10.44 14.42 -12.64
CA PRO A 34 10.57 13.28 -13.56
C PRO A 34 10.80 11.93 -12.88
N ASP A 35 11.76 11.87 -11.95
CA ASP A 35 12.18 10.62 -11.30
C ASP A 35 11.31 10.20 -10.11
N MET A 36 10.30 11.02 -9.75
CA MET A 36 9.35 10.67 -8.70
C MET A 36 8.22 9.81 -9.28
N TRP A 37 7.97 8.67 -8.65
CA TRP A 37 6.93 7.73 -9.05
C TRP A 37 5.74 7.73 -8.09
N VAL A 38 5.99 7.99 -6.82
CA VAL A 38 4.95 8.01 -5.77
C VAL A 38 5.17 9.19 -4.85
N ILE A 39 4.07 9.83 -4.46
CA ILE A 39 4.03 10.78 -3.34
C ILE A 39 2.91 10.36 -2.39
N ALA A 40 3.19 10.28 -1.10
CA ALA A 40 2.23 9.75 -0.14
C ALA A 40 2.51 10.20 1.30
N PRO A 41 1.52 10.30 2.19
CA PRO A 41 1.79 10.27 3.62
C PRO A 41 2.59 9.03 4.01
N HIS A 42 3.48 9.16 5.01
CA HIS A 42 4.24 8.01 5.51
C HIS A 42 3.39 7.10 6.41
N GLU A 43 3.86 5.87 6.61
CA GLU A 43 3.21 4.97 7.56
C GLU A 43 3.18 5.53 8.98
N LYS A 44 2.08 5.30 9.71
CA LYS A 44 1.83 5.97 10.99
C LYS A 44 2.86 5.60 12.06
N ASN A 45 3.21 4.32 12.12
CA ASN A 45 4.15 3.79 13.09
C ASN A 45 4.75 2.47 12.60
N SER A 46 5.80 2.01 13.28
CA SER A 46 6.51 0.78 12.93
C SER A 46 5.66 -0.50 13.00
N ARG A 47 4.55 -0.52 13.76
CA ARG A 47 3.65 -1.67 13.84
C ARG A 47 2.76 -1.81 12.59
N ASN A 48 2.51 -0.72 11.88
CA ASN A 48 1.72 -0.73 10.63
C ASN A 48 2.56 -1.08 9.39
N SER A 49 3.88 -1.24 9.54
CA SER A 49 4.80 -1.48 8.42
C SER A 49 4.67 -2.83 7.74
N SER A 50 3.76 -3.72 8.19
CA SER A 50 3.64 -5.11 7.70
C SER A 50 5.01 -5.80 7.58
N PRO A 51 5.75 -5.91 8.70
CA PRO A 51 7.15 -6.30 8.63
C PRO A 51 7.29 -7.80 8.32
N ALA A 52 8.16 -8.11 7.38
CA ALA A 52 8.61 -9.47 7.09
C ALA A 52 9.42 -10.06 8.26
N SER A 53 9.86 -11.30 8.09
CA SER A 53 10.84 -11.91 9.01
C SER A 53 12.27 -11.42 8.72
N GLY A 54 13.16 -11.58 9.70
CA GLY A 54 14.59 -11.33 9.52
C GLY A 54 14.99 -9.86 9.38
N VAL A 55 16.02 -9.60 8.57
CA VAL A 55 16.64 -8.27 8.39
C VAL A 55 15.66 -7.30 7.74
N LEU A 56 14.97 -7.71 6.68
CA LEU A 56 13.97 -6.88 5.99
C LEU A 56 12.89 -6.39 6.96
N GLY A 57 12.38 -7.26 7.83
CA GLY A 57 11.43 -6.88 8.86
C GLY A 57 11.94 -5.84 9.85
N LYS A 58 13.23 -5.89 10.20
CA LYS A 58 13.87 -4.88 11.05
C LYS A 58 13.96 -3.55 10.30
N ASP A 59 14.34 -3.58 9.03
CA ASP A 59 14.44 -2.38 8.20
C ASP A 59 13.07 -1.72 8.01
N GLN A 60 12.02 -2.50 7.74
CA GLN A 60 10.65 -1.97 7.65
C GLN A 60 10.19 -1.28 8.94
N ARG A 61 10.57 -1.83 10.11
CA ARG A 61 10.27 -1.19 11.40
C ARG A 61 11.09 0.07 11.65
N ASN A 62 12.37 0.06 11.30
CA ASN A 62 13.28 1.17 11.54
C ASN A 62 13.01 2.35 10.59
N TYR A 63 12.69 2.04 9.33
CA TYR A 63 12.49 3.01 8.26
C TYR A 63 11.02 3.18 7.87
N TYR A 64 10.10 2.95 8.81
CA TYR A 64 8.66 3.02 8.55
C TYR A 64 8.21 4.38 7.97
N ARG A 65 8.95 5.45 8.25
CA ARG A 65 8.68 6.80 7.70
C ARG A 65 8.97 6.92 6.20
N SER A 66 9.73 5.97 5.63
CA SER A 66 9.97 5.86 4.19
C SER A 66 8.97 4.92 3.51
N ILE A 67 8.01 4.37 4.25
CA ILE A 67 6.99 3.47 3.72
C ILE A 67 5.73 4.25 3.38
N VAL A 68 5.19 4.00 2.20
CA VAL A 68 3.91 4.56 1.73
C VAL A 68 2.78 4.09 2.64
N ASN A 69 1.96 5.01 3.13
CA ASN A 69 0.76 4.67 3.85
C ASN A 69 -0.29 4.06 2.91
N MET A 70 -0.64 2.79 3.12
CA MET A 70 -1.53 2.07 2.20
C MET A 70 -2.97 2.58 2.14
N SER A 71 -3.37 3.47 3.06
CA SER A 71 -4.68 4.12 3.01
C SER A 71 -4.70 5.36 2.12
N ALA A 72 -3.56 5.94 1.72
CA ALA A 72 -3.51 7.18 0.95
C ALA A 72 -2.19 7.35 0.20
N TYR A 73 -2.21 7.49 -1.12
CA TYR A 73 -1.02 7.74 -1.95
C TYR A 73 -1.40 8.23 -3.36
N ALA A 74 -0.45 8.86 -4.05
CA ALA A 74 -0.56 9.17 -5.47
C ALA A 74 0.58 8.52 -6.25
N CYS A 75 0.27 7.95 -7.41
CA CYS A 75 1.23 7.24 -8.26
C CYS A 75 1.22 7.78 -9.69
N LYS A 76 2.39 7.77 -10.33
CA LYS A 76 2.46 7.77 -11.80
C LYS A 76 2.15 6.36 -12.33
N PRO A 77 1.38 6.25 -13.43
CA PRO A 77 1.12 4.97 -14.06
C PRO A 77 2.41 4.40 -14.66
N TYR A 78 2.47 3.07 -14.82
CA TYR A 78 3.57 2.34 -15.46
C TYR A 78 4.98 2.59 -14.89
N SER A 79 5.09 3.03 -13.63
CA SER A 79 6.38 3.08 -12.94
C SER A 79 6.85 1.67 -12.55
N ARG A 80 8.16 1.49 -12.33
CA ARG A 80 8.69 0.20 -11.83
C ARG A 80 8.08 -0.21 -10.50
N PHE A 81 7.72 0.76 -9.66
CA PHE A 81 7.01 0.49 -8.42
C PHE A 81 5.63 -0.13 -8.66
N THR A 82 4.79 0.44 -9.53
CA THR A 82 3.44 -0.09 -9.77
C THR A 82 3.47 -1.39 -10.59
N ASP A 83 4.43 -1.53 -11.50
CA ASP A 83 4.71 -2.74 -12.29
C ASP A 83 5.08 -3.95 -11.41
N GLU A 84 6.04 -3.79 -10.48
CA GLU A 84 6.38 -4.86 -9.55
C GLU A 84 5.26 -5.14 -8.55
N TRP A 85 4.52 -4.11 -8.13
CA TRP A 85 3.40 -4.29 -7.22
C TRP A 85 2.29 -5.14 -7.84
N ILE A 86 1.84 -4.81 -9.06
CA ILE A 86 0.79 -5.60 -9.72
C ILE A 86 1.28 -7.01 -10.08
N SER A 87 2.53 -7.15 -10.51
CA SER A 87 3.14 -8.45 -10.82
C SER A 87 3.21 -9.36 -9.60
N GLU A 88 3.60 -8.83 -8.44
CA GLU A 88 3.66 -9.59 -7.19
C GLU A 88 2.26 -9.95 -6.68
N ILE A 89 1.25 -9.09 -6.90
CA ILE A 89 -0.14 -9.46 -6.63
C ILE A 89 -0.55 -10.66 -7.48
N HIS A 90 -0.32 -10.62 -8.80
CA HIS A 90 -0.67 -11.75 -9.69
C HIS A 90 0.05 -13.03 -9.25
N ARG A 91 1.36 -12.95 -9.01
CA ARG A 91 2.16 -14.11 -8.54
C ARG A 91 1.60 -14.72 -7.26
N ARG A 92 1.20 -13.89 -6.27
CA ARG A 92 0.61 -14.39 -5.02
C ARG A 92 -0.81 -14.91 -5.23
N MET A 93 -1.61 -14.27 -6.07
CA MET A 93 -2.95 -14.73 -6.42
C MET A 93 -2.92 -16.08 -7.12
N ASP A 94 -1.98 -16.31 -8.05
CA ASP A 94 -1.80 -17.62 -8.70
C ASP A 94 -1.47 -18.69 -7.66
N TYR A 95 -0.53 -18.40 -6.75
CA TYR A 95 -0.20 -19.29 -5.65
C TYR A 95 -1.42 -19.59 -4.76
N PHE A 96 -2.13 -18.55 -4.28
CA PHE A 96 -3.27 -18.74 -3.39
C PHE A 96 -4.47 -19.39 -4.08
N SER A 97 -4.64 -19.19 -5.39
CA SER A 97 -5.70 -19.84 -6.16
C SER A 97 -5.62 -21.35 -6.00
N THR A 98 -4.41 -21.92 -6.11
CA THR A 98 -4.20 -23.37 -5.93
C THR A 98 -4.55 -23.86 -4.53
N LEU A 99 -4.37 -23.02 -3.50
CA LEU A 99 -4.71 -23.36 -2.11
C LEU A 99 -6.20 -23.21 -1.80
N LEU A 100 -6.89 -22.38 -2.59
CA LEU A 100 -8.33 -22.15 -2.49
C LEU A 100 -9.14 -23.17 -3.28
N GLU A 101 -8.52 -23.93 -4.19
CA GLU A 101 -9.17 -25.05 -4.87
C GLU A 101 -9.75 -26.05 -3.85
N GLY A 102 -11.07 -26.28 -3.94
CA GLY A 102 -11.79 -27.17 -3.03
C GLY A 102 -12.11 -26.58 -1.64
N ARG A 103 -11.68 -25.34 -1.34
CA ARG A 103 -12.01 -24.63 -0.09
C ARG A 103 -13.08 -23.56 -0.35
N TYR A 104 -14.29 -24.02 -0.67
CA TYR A 104 -15.42 -23.12 -0.86
C TYR A 104 -16.11 -22.83 0.46
N ASN A 105 -16.15 -21.56 0.88
CA ASN A 105 -17.11 -21.10 1.87
C ASN A 105 -18.12 -20.19 1.16
N SER A 106 -19.41 -20.55 1.27
CA SER A 106 -20.52 -19.81 0.68
C SER A 106 -20.87 -18.54 1.46
N GLN A 107 -20.34 -18.37 2.68
CA GLN A 107 -20.62 -17.23 3.54
C GLN A 107 -19.52 -16.17 3.48
N ALA A 108 -19.86 -15.02 2.92
CA ALA A 108 -19.02 -13.84 2.99
C ALA A 108 -18.87 -13.39 4.46
N PHE A 109 -17.65 -12.96 4.84
CA PHE A 109 -17.30 -12.41 6.16
C PHE A 109 -17.31 -13.39 7.34
N GLU A 110 -17.45 -14.69 7.11
CA GLU A 110 -17.26 -15.67 8.18
C GLU A 110 -15.77 -15.77 8.56
N TYR A 111 -15.51 -15.86 9.86
CA TYR A 111 -14.14 -16.08 10.34
C TYR A 111 -13.71 -17.51 9.98
N MET A 112 -12.77 -17.61 9.04
CA MET A 112 -12.13 -18.86 8.66
C MET A 112 -10.67 -18.85 9.14
N PRO A 113 -10.36 -19.42 10.32
CA PRO A 113 -8.99 -19.48 10.83
C PRO A 113 -8.01 -20.10 9.84
N GLU A 114 -8.49 -21.05 9.03
CA GLU A 114 -7.75 -21.77 8.00
C GLU A 114 -7.78 -21.13 6.60
N TYR A 115 -8.27 -19.89 6.47
CA TYR A 115 -8.25 -19.17 5.20
C TYR A 115 -6.80 -18.95 4.75
N PRO A 116 -6.41 -19.40 3.55
CA PRO A 116 -5.01 -19.49 3.18
C PRO A 116 -4.37 -18.15 2.82
N VAL A 117 -5.15 -17.07 2.67
CA VAL A 117 -4.65 -15.74 2.32
C VAL A 117 -4.60 -14.84 3.56
N PRO A 118 -3.40 -14.55 4.09
CA PRO A 118 -3.27 -13.61 5.20
C PRO A 118 -3.72 -12.20 4.83
N TRP A 119 -4.25 -11.46 5.80
CA TRP A 119 -4.78 -10.11 5.62
C TRP A 119 -3.85 -9.14 4.86
N SER A 120 -2.55 -9.15 5.18
CA SER A 120 -1.56 -8.21 4.62
C SER A 120 -0.87 -8.71 3.35
N ASP A 121 -1.11 -9.97 2.93
CA ASP A 121 -0.28 -10.64 1.91
C ASP A 121 -0.44 -10.08 0.51
N LEU A 122 -1.59 -9.51 0.17
CA LEU A 122 -1.81 -8.88 -1.14
C LEU A 122 -1.66 -7.35 -1.10
N SER A 123 -1.23 -6.79 0.03
CA SER A 123 -1.11 -5.34 0.23
C SER A 123 0.19 -4.95 0.93
N GLY A 124 0.17 -4.75 2.25
CA GLY A 124 1.30 -4.26 3.03
C GLY A 124 2.57 -5.09 2.87
N ASN A 125 2.46 -6.43 2.79
CA ASN A 125 3.60 -7.32 2.59
C ASN A 125 4.24 -7.24 1.20
N ILE A 126 3.65 -6.47 0.28
CA ILE A 126 4.21 -6.16 -1.04
C ILE A 126 4.71 -4.71 -1.06
N VAL A 127 3.86 -3.76 -0.66
CA VAL A 127 4.18 -2.33 -0.81
C VAL A 127 5.23 -1.85 0.19
N SER A 128 5.24 -2.40 1.40
CA SER A 128 6.22 -2.03 2.42
C SER A 128 7.67 -2.25 1.97
N PRO A 129 8.08 -3.46 1.52
CA PRO A 129 9.43 -3.66 1.02
C PRO A 129 9.70 -2.91 -0.29
N LEU A 130 8.71 -2.79 -1.20
CA LEU A 130 8.87 -1.99 -2.42
C LEU A 130 9.12 -0.51 -2.13
N SER A 131 8.50 0.03 -1.07
CA SER A 131 8.74 1.41 -0.64
C SER A 131 10.18 1.63 -0.24
N LEU A 132 10.79 0.67 0.47
CA LEU A 132 12.20 0.75 0.84
C LEU A 132 13.13 0.55 -0.36
N LYS A 133 12.80 -0.38 -1.26
CA LYS A 133 13.56 -0.64 -2.49
C LYS A 133 13.64 0.60 -3.39
N TYR A 134 12.54 1.34 -3.49
CA TYR A 134 12.40 2.50 -4.37
C TYR A 134 12.33 3.83 -3.62
N LYS A 135 12.92 3.91 -2.42
CA LYS A 135 12.86 5.09 -1.56
C LYS A 135 13.32 6.38 -2.26
N ASP A 136 14.22 6.29 -3.23
CA ASP A 136 14.76 7.45 -3.95
C ASP A 136 13.79 7.97 -5.03
N ASN A 137 12.80 7.16 -5.42
CA ASN A 137 11.72 7.52 -6.35
C ASN A 137 10.39 7.82 -5.63
N ILE A 138 10.36 7.74 -4.30
CA ILE A 138 9.17 7.91 -3.48
C ILE A 138 9.36 9.07 -2.53
N LYS A 139 8.45 10.04 -2.58
CA LYS A 139 8.40 11.12 -1.60
C LYS A 139 7.34 10.84 -0.55
N THR A 140 7.79 10.60 0.68
CA THR A 140 6.89 10.48 1.84
C THR A 140 6.66 11.82 2.54
N ILE A 141 5.42 12.16 2.84
CA ILE A 141 4.99 13.43 3.43
C ILE A 141 4.77 13.28 4.93
N ALA A 142 5.50 14.06 5.71
CA ALA A 142 5.29 14.16 7.15
C ALA A 142 4.04 14.99 7.48
N GLY A 143 3.23 14.48 8.41
CA GLY A 143 2.09 15.21 8.97
C GLY A 143 0.93 15.46 8.01
N MET A 144 0.84 14.73 6.89
CA MET A 144 -0.41 14.60 6.14
C MET A 144 -1.14 13.37 6.67
N GLN A 145 -2.40 13.52 7.09
CA GLN A 145 -3.13 12.47 7.79
C GLN A 145 -4.64 12.59 7.57
N PHE A 146 -5.34 11.48 7.82
CA PHE A 146 -6.80 11.52 7.86
C PHE A 146 -7.29 12.32 9.06
N GLU A 147 -8.32 13.12 8.87
CA GLU A 147 -9.03 13.78 9.95
C GLU A 147 -9.64 12.74 10.89
N ILE A 148 -9.43 12.94 12.19
CA ILE A 148 -9.99 12.07 13.23
C ILE A 148 -11.14 12.84 13.87
N TYR A 149 -12.37 12.48 13.55
CA TYR A 149 -13.55 13.03 14.22
C TYR A 149 -13.74 12.37 15.58
N SER A 150 -14.13 13.16 16.59
CA SER A 150 -14.59 12.69 17.88
C SER A 150 -15.86 11.85 17.71
N GLY A 151 -15.69 10.54 17.67
CA GLY A 151 -16.75 9.57 17.38
C GLY A 151 -16.18 8.24 16.89
N GLY A 152 -15.05 8.29 16.18
CA GLY A 152 -14.30 7.11 15.72
C GLY A 152 -15.07 6.21 14.74
N TYR A 153 -14.39 5.72 13.71
CA TYR A 153 -14.86 4.54 13.01
C TYR A 153 -14.58 3.33 13.92
N ARG A 154 -15.63 2.78 14.54
CA ARG A 154 -15.64 1.38 14.93
C ARG A 154 -15.82 0.54 13.67
#